data_AF-A0A395MGJ9-F1
#
_entry.id   AF-A0A395MGJ9-F1
#
_cell.length_a   1.000
_cell.length_b   1.000
_cell.length_c   1.000
_cell.angle_alpha   90.00
_cell.angle_beta   90.00
_cell.angle_gamma   90.00
#
_symmetry.space_group_name_H-M   'P 1'
#
loop_
_entity.id
_entity.type
_entity.pdbx_description
1 polymer ?
#
loop_
_entity_poly.entity_id
_entity_poly.type
_entity_poly.pdbx_seq_one_letter_code
_entity_poly.pdbx_strand_id
1 'polypeptide(L)'
;MVYYAFLKWTTNEAANRWLITAPTPEAVDEWWREASAKFDVKRLSPDFYTYTSGTVWSLAPNASLKIAFNLMYDRDSRVALTFHQPPRTDVVSGNA
;
A
#
# COMPACT_ATOMS: atom_id res chain seq x y z
N MET A 1 -1.67 -4.17 -16.59
CA MET A 1 -1.94 -5.10 -15.47
C MET A 1 -2.03 -4.26 -14.21
N VAL A 2 -3.05 -4.43 -13.38
CA VAL A 2 -3.20 -3.61 -12.15
C VAL A 2 -2.22 -4.12 -11.11
N TYR A 3 -1.48 -3.20 -10.46
CA TYR A 3 -0.52 -3.52 -9.41
C TYR A 3 -1.13 -3.31 -8.02
N TYR A 4 -0.77 -4.18 -7.09
CA TYR A 4 -1.27 -4.18 -5.72
C TYR A 4 -0.13 -4.14 -4.72
N ALA A 5 -0.24 -3.28 -3.72
CA ALA A 5 0.65 -3.22 -2.57
C ALA A 5 -0.13 -3.05 -1.27
N PHE A 6 0.47 -3.42 -0.15
CA PHE A 6 -0.10 -3.31 1.18
C PHE A 6 0.55 -2.17 1.97
N LEU A 7 -0.27 -1.46 2.73
CA LEU A 7 0.16 -0.40 3.62
C LEU A 7 -0.44 -0.61 5.01
N LYS A 8 0.42 -0.67 6.04
CA LYS A 8 0.02 -0.91 7.43
C LYS A 8 0.34 0.28 8.33
N TRP A 9 -0.58 0.64 9.22
CA TRP A 9 -0.31 1.59 10.29
C TRP A 9 0.43 0.91 11.45
N THR A 10 1.50 1.53 11.95
CA THR A 10 2.44 0.89 12.90
C THR A 10 2.17 1.20 14.38
N THR A 11 1.53 2.32 14.71
CA THR A 11 1.31 2.73 16.10
C THR A 11 0.11 2.06 16.76
N ASN A 12 -0.66 1.29 16.00
CA ASN A 12 -1.68 0.37 16.50
C ASN A 12 -1.46 -0.99 15.86
N GLU A 13 -0.96 -1.96 16.63
CA GLU A 13 -0.69 -3.32 16.14
C GLU A 13 -1.96 -4.01 15.61
N ALA A 14 -3.14 -3.59 16.08
CA ALA A 14 -4.48 -4.09 15.72
C ALA A 14 -5.04 -3.50 14.40
N ALA A 15 -4.22 -3.45 13.36
CA ALA A 15 -4.68 -3.74 12.00
C ALA A 15 -5.34 -2.63 11.16
N ASN A 16 -5.04 -1.34 11.30
CA ASN A 16 -5.39 -0.44 10.18
C ASN A 16 -4.52 -0.78 8.94
N ARG A 17 -5.14 -1.42 7.94
CA ARG A 17 -4.47 -1.95 6.74
C ARG A 17 -5.17 -1.47 5.49
N TRP A 18 -4.36 -1.08 4.51
CA TRP A 18 -4.82 -0.62 3.22
C TRP A 18 -4.24 -1.50 2.11
N LEU A 19 -5.05 -1.67 1.07
CA LEU A 19 -4.63 -2.15 -0.23
C LEU A 19 -4.48 -0.94 -1.16
N ILE A 20 -3.25 -0.69 -1.59
CA ILE A 20 -2.93 0.28 -2.63
C ILE A 20 -3.13 -0.41 -3.97
N THR A 21 -3.94 0.20 -4.84
CA THR A 21 -4.19 -0.25 -6.20
C THR A 21 -3.66 0.80 -7.16
N ALA A 22 -2.78 0.40 -8.07
CA ALA A 22 -2.08 1.32 -8.97
C ALA A 22 -2.01 0.79 -10.40
N PRO A 23 -1.87 1.67 -11.41
CA PRO A 23 -1.71 1.25 -12.79
C PRO A 23 -0.38 0.52 -13.02
N THR A 24 0.67 0.88 -12.27
CA THR A 24 2.02 0.30 -12.38
C THR A 24 2.73 0.35 -11.00
N PRO A 25 3.78 -0.46 -10.77
CA PRO A 25 4.59 -0.36 -9.54
C PRO A 25 5.30 0.99 -9.39
N GLU A 26 5.65 1.65 -10.48
CA GLU A 26 6.31 2.97 -10.46
C GLU A 26 5.41 4.04 -9.83
N ALA A 27 4.09 3.94 -10.00
CA ALA A 27 3.14 4.86 -9.37
C ALA A 27 3.12 4.73 -7.84
N VAL A 28 3.28 3.51 -7.31
CA VAL A 28 3.40 3.28 -5.86
C VAL A 28 4.77 3.73 -5.36
N ASP A 29 5.82 3.56 -6.16
CA ASP A 29 7.16 4.06 -5.82
C ASP A 29 7.24 5.59 -5.83
N GLU A 30 6.56 6.26 -6.75
CA GLU A 30 6.40 7.72 -6.76
C GLU A 30 5.69 8.19 -5.48
N TRP A 31 4.56 7.55 -5.14
CA TRP A 31 3.84 7.82 -3.90
C TRP A 31 4.73 7.64 -2.67
N TRP A 32 5.47 6.53 -2.59
CA TRP A 32 6.34 6.26 -1.46
C TRP A 32 7.44 7.31 -1.33
N ARG A 33 8.10 7.71 -2.43
CA ARG A 33 9.14 8.76 -2.42
C ARG A 33 8.60 10.09 -1.94
N GLU A 34 7.43 10.51 -2.43
CA GLU A 34 6.78 11.75 -2.01
C GLU A 34 6.39 11.70 -0.53
N ALA A 35 5.79 10.58 -0.09
CA ALA A 35 5.35 10.39 1.28
C ALA A 35 6.52 10.33 2.27
N SER A 36 7.56 9.55 1.97
CA SER A 36 8.72 9.36 2.84
C SER A 36 9.58 10.61 2.97
N ALA A 37 9.44 11.58 2.07
CA ALA A 37 10.15 12.86 2.16
C ALA A 37 9.66 13.76 3.31
N LYS A 38 8.43 13.54 3.79
CA LYS A 38 7.76 14.40 4.79
C LYS A 38 7.22 13.64 5.99
N PHE A 39 6.87 12.38 5.80
CA PHE A 39 6.24 11.54 6.80
C PHE A 39 7.08 10.28 7.05
N ASP A 40 6.93 9.67 8.22
CA ASP A 40 7.58 8.40 8.53
C ASP A 40 6.84 7.24 7.85
N VAL A 41 7.08 7.11 6.55
CA VAL A 41 6.62 6.03 5.68
C VAL A 41 7.80 5.19 5.27
N LYS A 42 7.75 3.89 5.58
CA LYS A 42 8.83 2.94 5.31
C LYS A 42 8.39 1.90 4.30
N ARG A 43 9.30 1.52 3.40
CA ARG A 43 9.16 0.38 2.49
C ARG A 43 9.81 -0.84 3.13
N LEU A 44 9.04 -1.89 3.39
CA LEU A 44 9.52 -3.16 3.94
C LEU A 44 9.93 -4.13 2.82
N SER A 45 9.19 -4.11 1.73
CA SER A 45 9.49 -4.88 0.50
C SER A 45 8.81 -4.18 -0.69
N PRO A 46 8.97 -4.68 -1.93
CA PRO A 46 8.34 -4.06 -3.09
C PRO A 46 6.83 -3.82 -2.94
N ASP A 47 6.11 -4.74 -2.28
CA ASP A 47 4.65 -4.69 -2.14
C ASP A 47 4.19 -4.36 -0.71
N PHE A 48 5.11 -4.06 0.22
CA PHE A 48 4.73 -3.87 1.62
C PHE A 48 5.34 -2.59 2.19
N TYR A 49 4.47 -1.74 2.70
CA TYR A 49 4.77 -0.42 3.23
C TYR A 49 4.16 -0.23 4.61
N THR A 50 4.71 0.70 5.38
CA THR A 50 4.21 1.07 6.70
C THR A 50 4.21 2.58 6.89
N TYR A 51 3.30 3.10 7.71
CA TYR A 51 3.27 4.50 8.12
C TYR A 51 2.94 4.64 9.61
N THR A 52 3.27 5.78 10.22
CA THR A 52 3.02 6.04 11.65
C THR A 52 1.94 7.09 11.92
N SER A 53 1.69 8.00 11.00
CA SER A 53 0.75 9.11 11.21
C SER A 53 0.14 9.65 9.91
N GLY A 54 -0.96 10.40 10.05
CA GLY A 54 -1.68 11.00 8.94
C GLY A 54 -2.67 10.06 8.25
N THR A 55 -3.20 10.52 7.12
CA THR A 55 -4.18 9.78 6.33
C THR A 55 -3.54 9.39 5.00
N VAL A 56 -3.69 8.13 4.57
CA VAL A 56 -2.87 7.55 3.49
C VAL A 56 -2.90 8.34 2.17
N TRP A 57 -4.07 8.89 1.81
CA TRP A 57 -4.23 9.73 0.63
C TRP A 57 -3.62 11.14 0.76
N SER A 58 -3.44 11.65 1.99
CA SER A 58 -2.84 12.97 2.24
C SER A 58 -1.32 12.93 2.34
N LEU A 59 -0.70 11.75 2.41
CA LEU A 59 0.76 11.61 2.57
C LEU A 59 1.53 12.06 1.33
N ALA A 60 0.95 11.89 0.15
CA ALA A 60 1.53 12.28 -1.13
C ALA A 60 0.42 12.76 -2.09
N PRO A 61 -0.08 14.00 -1.93
CA PRO A 61 -1.28 14.48 -2.61
C PRO A 61 -1.23 14.35 -4.14
N ASN A 62 -0.05 14.52 -4.76
CA ASN A 62 0.09 14.45 -6.21
C ASN A 62 0.11 13.00 -6.71
N ALA A 63 0.94 12.15 -6.09
CA ALA A 63 1.00 10.73 -6.44
C ALA A 63 -0.29 9.98 -6.10
N SER A 64 -1.00 10.38 -5.03
CA SER A 64 -2.29 9.84 -4.62
C SER A 64 -3.38 9.95 -5.71
N LEU A 65 -3.26 10.89 -6.66
CA LEU A 65 -4.21 10.99 -7.78
C LEU A 65 -4.11 9.82 -8.77
N LYS A 66 -3.02 9.06 -8.74
CA LYS A 66 -2.72 7.96 -9.66
C LYS A 66 -3.01 6.58 -9.05
N ILE A 67 -3.35 6.53 -7.76
CA ILE A 67 -3.52 5.29 -7.00
C ILE A 67 -4.83 5.33 -6.21
N ALA A 68 -5.40 4.16 -5.94
CA ALA A 68 -6.56 4.01 -5.07
C ALA A 68 -6.15 3.35 -3.76
N PHE A 69 -6.67 3.88 -2.64
CA PHE A 69 -6.49 3.29 -1.31
C PHE A 69 -7.79 2.62 -0.89
N ASN A 70 -7.73 1.30 -0.70
CA ASN A 70 -8.87 0.53 -0.22
C ASN A 70 -8.60 0.09 1.22
N LEU A 71 -9.49 0.47 2.14
CA LEU A 71 -9.41 0.04 3.53
C LEU A 71 -9.74 -1.46 3.60
N MET A 72 -8.81 -2.27 4.12
CA MET A 72 -9.04 -3.71 4.33
C MET A 72 -9.51 -3.98 5.75
N TYR A 73 -8.87 -3.32 6.71
CA TYR A 73 -9.15 -3.45 8.12
C TYR A 73 -9.10 -2.06 8.75
N ASP A 74 -10.11 -1.71 9.54
CA ASP A 74 -10.14 -0.43 10.25
C ASP A 74 -9.24 -0.45 11.50
N ARG A 75 -9.27 0.64 12.28
CA ARG A 75 -8.46 0.78 13.51
C ARG A 75 -8.83 -0.21 14.61
N ASP A 76 -10.04 -0.77 14.55
CA ASP A 76 -10.61 -1.69 15.54
C ASP A 76 -10.52 -3.14 15.03
N SER A 77 -9.64 -3.40 14.04
CA SER A 77 -9.48 -4.70 13.36
C SER A 77 -10.75 -5.22 12.66
N ARG A 78 -11.73 -4.38 12.37
CA ARG A 78 -12.93 -4.81 11.66
C ARG A 78 -12.62 -4.96 10.17
N VAL A 79 -13.01 -6.09 9.61
CA VAL A 79 -12.87 -6.36 8.17
C VAL A 79 -13.78 -5.39 7.40
N ALA A 80 -13.18 -4.54 6.59
CA ALA A 80 -13.87 -3.67 5.64
C ALA A 80 -13.89 -4.28 4.24
N LEU A 81 -12.82 -4.96 3.85
CA LEU A 81 -12.67 -5.62 2.56
C LEU A 81 -11.78 -6.86 2.69
N THR A 82 -12.22 -7.97 2.12
CA THR A 82 -11.38 -9.15 1.89
C THR A 82 -10.72 -9.06 0.52
N PHE A 83 -9.40 -9.18 0.45
CA PHE A 83 -8.65 -9.24 -0.81
C PHE A 83 -7.84 -10.53 -0.85
N HIS A 84 -8.08 -11.34 -1.87
CA HIS A 84 -7.26 -12.50 -2.16
C HIS A 84 -6.15 -12.07 -3.12
N GLN A 85 -4.92 -11.94 -2.61
CA GLN A 85 -3.78 -11.59 -3.45
C GLN A 85 -3.56 -12.73 -4.47
N PRO A 86 -3.65 -12.47 -5.79
CA PRO A 86 -3.33 -13.50 -6.77
C PRO A 86 -1.86 -13.93 -6.62
N PRO A 87 -1.51 -15.19 -6.90
CA PRO A 87 -0.12 -15.64 -6.89
C PRO A 87 0.73 -14.69 -7.76
N ARG A 88 1.87 -14.23 -7.24
CA ARG A 88 2.84 -13.50 -8.06
C ARG A 88 3.36 -14.48 -9.12
N THR A 89 2.94 -14.33 -10.37
CA THR A 89 3.61 -14.99 -11.49
C THR A 89 4.98 -14.34 -11.63
N ASP A 90 6.01 -15.04 -11.17
CA ASP A 90 7.39 -14.61 -11.34
C ASP A 90 7.76 -14.77 -12.82
N VAL A 91 7.74 -13.65 -13.56
CA VAL A 91 8.11 -13.61 -14.98
C VAL A 91 9.56 -14.02 -15.24
N VAL A 92 10.40 -14.13 -14.20
CA VAL A 92 11.81 -14.54 -14.31
C VAL A 92 11.99 -16.05 -14.20
N SER A 93 11.08 -16.80 -13.56
CA SER A 93 11.24 -18.25 -13.35
C SER A 93 10.41 -19.15 -14.25
N GLY A 94 9.50 -18.61 -15.08
CA GLY A 94 8.82 -19.37 -16.13
C GLY A 94 7.96 -20.55 -15.64
N ASN A 95 7.69 -20.68 -14.35
CA ASN A 95 6.82 -21.73 -13.82
C ASN A 95 5.39 -21.20 -13.73
N ALA A 96 4.57 -21.67 -14.68
CA ALA A 96 3.11 -21.61 -14.65
C ALA A 96 2.54 -22.73 -13.77
#